data_AF-A0A660R309-F1
#
_entry.id   AF-A0A660R309-F1
#
_cell.length_a   1.000
_cell.length_b   1.000
_cell.length_c   1.000
_cell.angle_alpha   90.00
_cell.angle_beta   90.00
_cell.angle_gamma   90.00
#
_symmetry.space_group_name_H-M   'P 1'
#
loop_
_entity.id
_entity.type
_entity.pdbx_description
1 polymer ?
#
loop_
_entity_poly.entity_id
_entity_poly.type
_entity_poly.pdbx_seq_one_letter_code
_entity_poly.pdbx_strand_id
1 'polypeptide(L)'
;ISIDVANESLFRKIRGGDLRRLLKLIEQAAERFPGRITTHLIVGLGESEEDLVRILQAMKDLGVLTALFAFTPVKGTKLQNHPPPSVSKYRRIQMARYYIYKGIVRYEDMRFDENGNIKDFGTDAPVPLSAFLPGGCPHCTRPFYTERPSRIHYNLQPWEVKR
;
A
#
# COMPACT_ATOMS: atom_id res chain seq x y z
N ILE A 1 -13.15 1.21 3.67
CA ILE A 1 -12.88 0.62 5.01
C ILE A 1 -11.37 0.51 5.15
N SER A 2 -10.72 1.13 6.14
CA SER A 2 -9.25 1.10 6.22
C SER A 2 -8.72 -0.22 6.80
N ILE A 3 -7.64 -0.75 6.21
CA ILE A 3 -6.88 -1.87 6.78
C ILE A 3 -5.74 -1.34 7.65
N ASP A 4 -5.03 -0.32 7.16
CA ASP A 4 -3.89 0.33 7.81
C ASP A 4 -2.67 -0.57 7.96
N VAL A 5 -2.78 -1.67 8.70
CA VAL A 5 -1.68 -2.57 9.05
C VAL A 5 -1.85 -3.92 8.34
N ALA A 6 -0.85 -4.32 7.55
CA ALA A 6 -0.92 -5.54 6.72
C ALA A 6 -0.44 -6.84 7.40
N ASN A 7 -0.13 -6.79 8.70
CA ASN A 7 0.38 -7.93 9.46
C ASN A 7 -0.49 -8.19 10.69
N GLU A 8 -0.89 -9.44 10.95
CA GLU A 8 -1.84 -9.78 12.02
C GLU A 8 -1.35 -9.39 13.42
N SER A 9 -0.08 -9.68 13.72
CA SER A 9 0.52 -9.36 15.03
C SER A 9 0.61 -7.85 15.24
N LEU A 10 1.09 -7.13 14.22
CA LEU A 10 1.16 -5.66 14.26
C LEU A 10 -0.23 -5.03 14.30
N PHE A 11 -1.21 -5.57 13.58
CA PHE A 11 -2.57 -5.07 13.55
C PHE A 11 -3.18 -5.11 14.95
N ARG A 12 -3.06 -6.24 15.64
CA ARG A 12 -3.53 -6.40 17.02
C ARG A 12 -2.82 -5.43 17.98
N LYS A 13 -1.53 -5.19 17.78
CA LYS A 13 -0.71 -4.31 18.63
C LYS A 13 -0.97 -2.82 18.41
N ILE A 14 -1.09 -2.40 17.16
CA ILE A 14 -1.16 -0.99 16.75
C ILE A 14 -2.60 -0.50 16.69
N ARG A 15 -3.46 -1.22 15.97
CA ARG A 15 -4.85 -0.82 15.74
C ARG A 15 -5.79 -1.38 16.81
N GLY A 16 -5.48 -2.59 17.30
CA GLY A 16 -6.39 -3.36 18.13
C GLY A 16 -7.45 -4.09 17.29
N GLY A 17 -7.83 -5.29 17.74
CA GLY A 17 -8.77 -6.16 17.03
C GLY A 17 -8.09 -7.26 16.22
N ASP A 18 -8.81 -7.75 15.20
CA ASP A 18 -8.44 -8.91 14.40
C ASP A 18 -8.49 -8.56 12.90
N LEU A 19 -7.33 -8.67 12.25
CA LEU A 19 -7.18 -8.40 10.82
C LEU A 19 -8.06 -9.33 9.97
N ARG A 20 -8.16 -10.62 10.29
CA ARG A 20 -8.96 -11.59 9.53
C ARG A 20 -10.44 -11.22 9.57
N ARG A 21 -10.93 -10.81 10.73
CA ARG A 21 -12.31 -10.36 10.88
C ARG A 21 -12.59 -9.11 10.04
N LEU A 22 -11.65 -8.17 9.99
CA LEU A 22 -11.76 -7.00 9.12
C LEU A 22 -11.75 -7.38 7.64
N LEU A 23 -10.84 -8.26 7.21
CA LEU A 23 -10.77 -8.71 5.82
C LEU A 23 -12.07 -9.39 5.39
N LYS A 24 -12.67 -10.21 6.26
CA LYS A 24 -13.99 -10.81 6.03
C LYS A 24 -15.10 -9.77 5.91
N LEU A 25 -15.06 -8.69 6.69
CA LEU A 25 -16.00 -7.58 6.55
C LEU A 25 -15.85 -6.88 5.19
N ILE A 26 -14.60 -6.68 4.74
CA ILE A 26 -14.31 -6.06 3.45
C ILE A 26 -14.79 -6.96 2.31
N GLU A 27 -14.55 -8.27 2.39
CA GLU A 27 -15.06 -9.28 1.46
C GLU A 27 -16.59 -9.21 1.34
N GLN A 28 -17.32 -9.30 2.46
CA GLN A 28 -18.79 -9.19 2.47
C GLN A 28 -19.28 -7.86 1.87
N ALA A 29 -18.59 -6.76 2.15
CA ALA A 29 -18.93 -5.46 1.60
C ALA A 29 -18.66 -5.41 0.08
N ALA A 30 -17.58 -6.04 -0.40
CA ALA A 30 -17.22 -6.08 -1.82
C ALA A 30 -18.19 -6.96 -2.62
N GLU A 31 -18.61 -8.10 -2.06
CA GLU A 31 -19.68 -8.94 -2.62
C GLU A 31 -21.00 -8.17 -2.73
N ARG A 32 -21.36 -7.43 -1.68
CA ARG A 32 -22.62 -6.67 -1.66
C ARG A 32 -22.57 -5.42 -2.54
N PHE A 33 -21.41 -4.80 -2.70
CA PHE A 33 -21.22 -3.57 -3.47
C PHE A 33 -20.02 -3.66 -4.41
N PRO A 34 -20.10 -4.47 -5.49
CA PRO A 34 -18.98 -4.71 -6.39
C PRO A 34 -18.42 -3.42 -7.00
N GLY A 35 -17.10 -3.26 -6.96
CA GLY A 35 -16.39 -2.10 -7.52
C GLY A 35 -16.60 -0.78 -6.76
N ARG A 36 -17.33 -0.77 -5.64
CA ARG A 36 -17.61 0.44 -4.84
C ARG A 36 -16.80 0.53 -3.56
N ILE A 37 -16.06 -0.53 -3.22
CA ILE A 37 -15.29 -0.58 -1.98
C ILE A 37 -13.86 -0.12 -2.24
N THR A 38 -13.40 0.79 -1.38
CA THR A 38 -12.01 1.24 -1.33
C THR A 38 -11.44 1.03 0.08
N THR A 39 -10.16 0.72 0.13
CA THR A 39 -9.38 0.54 1.36
C THR A 39 -8.06 1.26 1.27
N HIS A 40 -7.27 1.23 2.34
CA HIS A 40 -5.91 1.72 2.33
C HIS A 40 -4.99 0.94 3.25
N LEU A 41 -3.71 0.95 2.89
CA LEU A 41 -2.60 0.41 3.64
C LEU A 41 -1.60 1.52 3.96
N ILE A 42 -1.02 1.43 5.15
CA ILE A 42 0.09 2.29 5.57
C ILE A 42 1.37 1.46 5.46
N VAL A 43 2.31 1.95 4.67
CA VAL A 43 3.64 1.38 4.50
C VAL A 43 4.57 1.97 5.54
N GLY A 44 5.32 1.14 6.26
CA GLY A 44 6.26 1.53 7.30
C GLY A 44 5.71 1.46 8.73
N LEU A 45 4.78 0.55 9.04
CA LEU A 45 4.37 0.27 10.44
C LEU A 45 5.10 -0.93 11.05
N GLY A 46 6.01 -1.55 10.29
CA GLY A 46 6.84 -2.68 10.69
C GLY A 46 6.61 -3.94 9.86
N GLU A 47 5.60 -3.95 8.99
CA GLU A 47 5.31 -5.05 8.07
C GLU A 47 6.41 -5.25 7.01
N SER A 48 6.55 -6.49 6.53
CA SER A 48 7.40 -6.81 5.38
C SER A 48 6.77 -6.28 4.08
N GLU A 49 7.54 -6.28 2.99
CA GLU A 49 6.97 -5.94 1.68
C GLU A 49 5.98 -7.03 1.24
N GLU A 50 6.31 -8.28 1.51
CA GLU A 50 5.46 -9.45 1.28
C GLU A 50 4.09 -9.34 1.96
N ASP A 51 4.04 -8.92 3.23
CA ASP A 51 2.78 -8.69 3.96
C ASP A 51 1.87 -7.71 3.21
N LEU A 52 2.43 -6.61 2.71
CA LEU A 52 1.71 -5.60 1.95
C LEU A 52 1.23 -6.15 0.60
N VAL A 53 2.11 -6.82 -0.15
CA VAL A 53 1.77 -7.37 -1.48
C VAL A 53 0.68 -8.42 -1.39
N ARG A 54 0.73 -9.30 -0.38
CA ARG A 54 -0.30 -10.31 -0.13
C ARG A 54 -1.69 -9.69 0.09
N ILE A 55 -1.77 -8.62 0.89
CA ILE A 55 -3.04 -7.90 1.08
C ILE A 55 -3.46 -7.19 -0.20
N LEU A 56 -2.53 -6.58 -0.95
CA LEU A 56 -2.85 -5.94 -2.23
C LEU A 56 -3.47 -6.93 -3.24
N GLN A 57 -2.91 -8.14 -3.33
CA GLN A 57 -3.45 -9.21 -4.18
C GLN A 57 -4.85 -9.62 -3.74
N ALA A 58 -5.04 -9.90 -2.45
CA ALA A 58 -6.35 -10.26 -1.91
C ALA A 58 -7.41 -9.18 -2.18
N MET A 59 -7.05 -7.90 -2.02
CA MET A 59 -7.98 -6.79 -2.32
C MET A 59 -8.29 -6.68 -3.82
N LYS A 60 -7.29 -6.88 -4.68
CA LYS A 60 -7.50 -6.91 -6.13
C LYS A 60 -8.44 -8.04 -6.54
N ASP A 61 -8.27 -9.24 -6.00
CA ASP A 61 -9.12 -10.40 -6.30
C ASP A 61 -10.58 -10.16 -5.87
N LEU A 62 -10.80 -9.36 -4.82
CA LEU A 62 -12.14 -8.89 -4.38
C LEU A 62 -12.68 -7.68 -5.17
N GLY A 63 -11.94 -7.16 -6.16
CA GLY A 63 -12.32 -5.94 -6.89
C GLY A 63 -12.28 -4.66 -6.04
N VAL A 64 -11.54 -4.67 -4.92
CA VAL A 64 -11.38 -3.55 -4.00
C VAL A 64 -10.18 -2.69 -4.41
N LEU A 65 -10.37 -1.38 -4.52
CA LEU A 65 -9.26 -0.47 -4.77
C LEU A 65 -8.52 -0.13 -3.47
N THR A 66 -7.21 -0.37 -3.44
CA THR A 66 -6.36 -0.06 -2.28
C THR A 66 -5.56 1.21 -2.52
N ALA A 67 -5.62 2.17 -1.61
CA ALA A 67 -4.72 3.33 -1.55
C ALA A 67 -3.47 3.00 -0.71
N LEU A 68 -2.37 3.71 -0.95
CA LEU A 68 -1.14 3.57 -0.17
C LEU A 68 -0.81 4.89 0.52
N PHE A 69 -0.45 4.81 1.79
CA PHE A 69 0.09 5.92 2.56
C PHE A 69 1.43 5.50 3.15
N ALA A 70 2.39 6.42 3.26
CA ALA A 70 3.62 6.17 4.01
C ALA A 70 3.41 6.58 5.46
N PHE A 71 3.92 5.78 6.38
CA PHE A 71 3.85 6.09 7.80
C PHE A 71 4.64 7.37 8.09
N THR A 72 3.97 8.32 8.75
CA THR A 72 4.54 9.58 9.17
C THR A 72 4.48 9.69 10.69
N PRO A 73 5.62 9.67 11.41
CA PRO A 73 5.63 9.75 12.86
C PRO A 73 5.09 11.10 13.34
N VAL A 74 4.15 11.08 14.28
CA VAL A 74 3.55 12.29 14.86
C VAL A 74 3.94 12.41 16.33
N LYS A 75 4.48 13.56 16.73
CA LYS A 75 4.88 13.86 18.11
C LYS A 75 3.69 13.68 19.06
N GLY A 76 3.91 13.01 20.19
CA GLY A 76 2.89 12.73 21.20
C GLY A 76 2.09 11.43 20.95
N THR A 77 2.32 10.73 19.84
CA THR A 77 1.70 9.41 19.60
C THR A 77 2.58 8.27 20.12
N LYS A 78 1.99 7.08 20.32
CA LYS A 78 2.75 5.87 20.72
C LYS A 78 3.86 5.50 19.74
N LEU A 79 3.70 5.87 18.46
CA LEU A 79 4.66 5.58 17.38
C LEU A 79 5.51 6.81 17.00
N GLN A 80 5.59 7.83 17.85
CA GLN A 80 6.36 9.06 17.57
C GLN A 80 7.84 8.79 17.25
N ASN A 81 8.41 7.73 17.80
CA ASN A 81 9.82 7.33 17.62
C ASN A 81 9.99 6.20 16.59
N HIS A 82 8.90 5.69 16.00
CA HIS A 82 8.98 4.67 14.96
C HIS A 82 9.50 5.32 13.67
N PRO A 83 10.45 4.71 12.94
CA PRO A 83 10.99 5.32 11.74
C PRO A 83 9.96 5.31 10.60
N PRO A 84 9.91 6.35 9.75
CA PRO A 84 9.15 6.29 8.50
C PRO A 84 9.80 5.29 7.52
N PRO A 85 9.07 4.77 6.52
CA PRO A 85 9.64 3.84 5.54
C PRO A 85 10.69 4.54 4.67
N SER A 86 11.62 3.77 4.11
CA SER A 86 12.50 4.30 3.06
C SER A 86 11.73 4.59 1.78
N VAL A 87 12.18 5.56 1.00
CA VAL A 87 11.58 5.90 -0.31
C VAL A 87 11.64 4.69 -1.25
N SER A 88 12.74 3.93 -1.25
CA SER A 88 12.89 2.74 -2.07
C SER A 88 11.88 1.65 -1.73
N LYS A 89 11.63 1.39 -0.43
CA LYS A 89 10.58 0.46 0.00
C LYS A 89 9.21 0.92 -0.50
N TYR A 90 8.88 2.19 -0.28
CA TYR A 90 7.58 2.72 -0.71
C TYR A 90 7.38 2.60 -2.23
N ARG A 91 8.42 2.93 -3.03
CA ARG A 91 8.38 2.79 -4.49
C ARG A 91 8.20 1.35 -4.95
N ARG A 92 8.87 0.38 -4.32
CA ARG A 92 8.65 -1.04 -4.63
C ARG A 92 7.21 -1.47 -4.38
N ILE A 93 6.58 -1.00 -3.30
CA ILE A 93 5.16 -1.29 -3.03
C ILE A 93 4.23 -0.59 -4.04
N GLN A 94 4.55 0.63 -4.47
CA GLN A 94 3.81 1.30 -5.56
C GLN A 94 3.91 0.51 -6.87
N MET A 95 5.09 -0.02 -7.21
CA MET A 95 5.30 -0.88 -8.38
C MET A 95 4.50 -2.18 -8.27
N ALA A 96 4.61 -2.89 -7.14
CA ALA A 96 3.85 -4.13 -6.90
C ALA A 96 2.34 -3.89 -7.05
N ARG A 97 1.83 -2.82 -6.43
CA ARG A 97 0.44 -2.40 -6.58
C ARG A 97 0.08 -2.15 -8.03
N TYR A 98 0.91 -1.43 -8.79
CA TYR A 98 0.64 -1.16 -10.19
C TYR A 98 0.48 -2.46 -10.99
N TYR A 99 1.43 -3.37 -10.88
CA TYR A 99 1.39 -4.63 -11.63
C TYR A 99 0.17 -5.48 -11.28
N ILE A 100 -0.11 -5.64 -9.98
CA ILE A 100 -1.28 -6.39 -9.50
C ILE A 100 -2.58 -5.77 -10.01
N TYR A 101 -2.74 -4.44 -9.88
CA TYR A 101 -3.99 -3.79 -10.25
C TYR A 101 -4.21 -3.72 -11.77
N LYS A 102 -3.13 -3.72 -12.55
CA LYS A 102 -3.17 -3.85 -14.01
C LYS A 102 -3.29 -5.30 -14.49
N GLY A 103 -3.15 -6.29 -13.59
CA GLY A 103 -3.20 -7.71 -13.95
C GLY A 103 -1.97 -8.16 -14.74
N ILE A 104 -0.83 -7.50 -14.56
CA ILE A 104 0.43 -7.82 -15.26
C ILE A 104 1.13 -9.00 -14.58
N VAL A 105 1.16 -9.00 -13.24
CA VAL A 105 1.64 -10.11 -12.43
C VAL A 105 0.72 -10.31 -11.24
N ARG A 106 0.73 -11.51 -10.67
CA ARG A 106 0.11 -11.80 -9.39
C ARG A 106 1.15 -11.93 -8.28
N TYR A 107 0.70 -11.96 -7.03
CA TYR A 107 1.57 -12.23 -5.87
C TYR A 107 2.39 -13.52 -6.04
N GLU A 108 1.79 -14.57 -6.61
CA GLU A 108 2.43 -15.87 -6.77
C GLU A 108 3.62 -15.85 -7.76
N ASP A 109 3.69 -14.84 -8.63
CA ASP A 109 4.78 -14.66 -9.60
C ASP A 109 5.97 -13.89 -9.01
N MET A 110 5.78 -13.21 -7.88
CA MET A 110 6.81 -12.39 -7.23
C MET A 110 7.73 -13.24 -6.35
N ARG A 111 8.99 -12.82 -6.20
CA ARG A 111 9.95 -13.46 -5.30
C ARG A 111 10.38 -12.52 -4.19
N PHE A 112 10.42 -13.05 -2.98
CA PHE A 112 10.81 -12.32 -1.78
C PHE A 112 12.10 -12.91 -1.19
N ASP A 113 12.88 -12.07 -0.51
CA ASP A 113 14.02 -12.52 0.29
C ASP A 113 13.58 -13.08 1.66
N GLU A 114 14.54 -13.55 2.46
CA GLU A 114 14.30 -14.09 3.80
C GLU A 114 13.66 -13.10 4.80
N ASN A 115 13.77 -11.79 4.51
CA ASN A 115 13.19 -10.72 5.31
C ASN A 115 11.83 -10.26 4.75
N GLY A 116 11.33 -10.90 3.69
CA GLY A 116 10.09 -10.54 3.02
C GLY A 116 10.20 -9.26 2.18
N ASN A 117 11.38 -8.87 1.73
CA ASN A 117 11.55 -7.78 0.75
C ASN A 117 11.43 -8.32 -0.68
N ILE A 118 10.89 -7.53 -1.59
CA ILE A 118 10.74 -7.89 -3.00
C ILE A 118 12.14 -7.97 -3.64
N LYS A 119 12.50 -9.15 -4.14
CA LYS A 119 13.71 -9.40 -4.92
C LYS A 119 13.44 -9.37 -6.42
N ASP A 120 12.26 -9.86 -6.83
CA ASP A 120 11.83 -9.95 -8.22
C ASP A 120 10.31 -9.74 -8.30
N PHE A 121 9.86 -8.95 -9.27
CA PHE A 121 8.44 -8.69 -9.51
C PHE A 121 7.78 -9.74 -10.43
N GLY A 122 8.56 -10.65 -11.03
CA GLY A 122 8.06 -11.62 -12.01
C GLY A 122 7.83 -11.01 -13.40
N THR A 123 8.31 -9.78 -13.64
CA THR A 123 8.17 -9.07 -14.91
C THR A 123 9.22 -7.98 -15.09
N ASP A 124 9.62 -7.76 -16.34
CA ASP A 124 10.44 -6.63 -16.77
C ASP A 124 9.60 -5.49 -17.39
N ALA A 125 8.27 -5.57 -17.31
CA ALA A 125 7.38 -4.57 -17.87
C ALA A 125 7.68 -3.18 -17.28
N PRO A 126 7.84 -2.13 -18.10
CA PRO A 126 8.16 -0.81 -17.58
C PRO A 126 6.99 -0.25 -16.74
N VAL A 127 7.32 0.34 -15.60
CA VAL A 127 6.34 1.03 -14.75
C VAL A 127 6.25 2.50 -15.16
N PRO A 128 5.07 2.98 -15.59
CA PRO A 128 4.91 4.39 -15.95
C PRO A 128 5.01 5.28 -14.70
N LEU A 129 5.45 6.52 -14.88
CA LEU A 129 5.55 7.50 -13.78
C LEU A 129 4.22 7.71 -13.04
N SER A 130 3.09 7.51 -13.74
CA SER A 130 1.74 7.60 -13.15
C SER A 130 1.48 6.58 -12.04
N ALA A 131 2.22 5.48 -11.97
CA ALA A 131 2.13 4.49 -10.88
C ALA A 131 2.61 5.05 -9.53
N PHE A 132 3.45 6.08 -9.55
CA PHE A 132 4.03 6.71 -8.36
C PHE A 132 3.25 7.93 -7.89
N LEU A 133 2.13 8.27 -8.54
CA LEU A 133 1.23 9.32 -8.09
C LEU A 133 0.43 8.85 -6.86
N PRO A 134 -0.08 9.77 -6.02
CA PRO A 134 -1.03 9.44 -4.98
C PRO A 134 -2.25 8.74 -5.59
N GLY A 135 -2.52 7.51 -5.17
CA GLY A 135 -3.58 6.67 -5.72
C GLY A 135 -4.57 6.23 -4.64
N GLY A 136 -5.83 6.04 -5.00
CA GLY A 136 -6.88 5.61 -4.06
C GLY A 136 -8.28 6.08 -4.40
N CYS A 137 -8.41 7.18 -5.16
CA CYS A 137 -9.65 7.57 -5.83
C CYS A 137 -9.36 8.31 -7.15
N PRO A 138 -10.28 8.28 -8.15
CA PRO A 138 -10.05 8.85 -9.48
C PRO A 138 -9.74 10.35 -9.51
N HIS A 139 -10.15 11.08 -8.47
CA HIS A 139 -10.03 12.55 -8.37
C HIS A 139 -9.22 12.99 -7.14
N CYS A 140 -8.45 12.08 -6.52
CA CYS A 140 -7.74 12.38 -5.29
C CYS A 140 -6.50 13.23 -5.57
N THR A 141 -6.60 14.55 -5.45
CA THR A 141 -5.47 15.48 -5.56
C THR A 141 -4.99 15.92 -4.17
N ARG A 142 -4.50 14.97 -3.36
CA ARG A 142 -3.83 15.29 -2.08
C ARG A 142 -2.33 14.94 -2.14
N PRO A 143 -1.55 15.69 -2.93
CA PRO A 143 -0.15 15.40 -3.20
C PRO A 143 0.75 15.33 -1.96
N PHE A 144 0.43 16.13 -0.93
CA PHE A 144 1.31 16.32 0.23
C PHE A 144 0.82 15.62 1.49
N TYR A 145 -0.23 14.79 1.42
CA TYR A 145 -0.82 14.17 2.61
C TYR A 145 0.15 13.28 3.39
N THR A 146 1.07 12.65 2.66
CA THR A 146 2.10 11.75 3.18
C THR A 146 3.49 12.38 3.17
N GLU A 147 3.62 13.58 2.60
CA GLU A 147 4.92 14.17 2.28
C GLU A 147 5.42 15.10 3.38
N ARG A 148 6.74 15.20 3.50
CA ARG A 148 7.42 16.22 4.30
C ARG A 148 8.21 17.11 3.36
N PRO A 149 8.00 18.45 3.37
CA PRO A 149 8.68 19.34 2.42
C PRO A 149 10.21 19.28 2.44
N SER A 150 10.82 18.90 3.56
CA SER A 150 12.28 18.80 3.74
C SER A 150 12.89 17.44 3.35
N ARG A 151 12.12 16.54 2.74
CA ARG A 151 12.58 15.21 2.33
C ARG A 151 12.19 14.92 0.89
N ILE A 152 12.88 13.94 0.29
CA ILE A 152 12.45 13.36 -0.98
C ILE A 152 11.03 12.84 -0.81
N HIS A 153 10.14 13.25 -1.72
CA HIS A 153 8.76 12.83 -1.69
C HIS A 153 8.61 11.34 -2.01
N TYR A 154 7.69 10.70 -1.31
CA TYR A 154 7.28 9.32 -1.57
C TYR A 154 6.54 9.23 -2.90
N ASN A 155 5.57 10.12 -3.10
CA ASN A 155 4.79 10.20 -4.33
C ASN A 155 5.35 11.24 -5.28
N LEU A 156 5.28 10.93 -6.58
CA LEU A 156 5.40 11.95 -7.61
C LEU A 156 4.18 12.88 -7.56
N GLN A 157 4.42 14.12 -7.94
CA GLN A 157 3.42 15.16 -8.01
C GLN A 157 2.76 15.17 -9.40
N PRO A 158 1.48 15.57 -9.53
CA PRO A 158 0.79 15.55 -10.82
C PRO A 158 1.50 16.34 -11.93
N TRP A 159 2.22 17.40 -11.58
CA TRP A 159 3.01 18.20 -12.53
C TRP A 159 4.36 17.58 -12.91
N GLU A 160 4.84 16.58 -12.18
CA GLU A 160 6.07 15.83 -12.52
C GLU A 160 5.82 14.72 -13.53
N VAL A 161 4.56 14.28 -13.66
CA VAL A 161 4.15 13.21 -14.60
C VAL A 161 3.64 13.79 -15.93
N LYS A 162 3.34 15.09 -15.98
CA LYS A 162 3.05 15.81 -17.24
C LYS A 162 4.34 16.35 -17.86
N ARG A 163 5.05 15.51 -18.60
CA ARG A 163 5.95 15.89 -19.70
C ARG A 163 5.91 14.80 -20.76
#